data_AF-A0A2V3ZVH2-F1
#
_entry.id   AF-A0A2V3ZVH2-F1
#
_cell.length_a   1.000
_cell.length_b   1.000
_cell.length_c   1.000
_cell.angle_alpha   90.00
_cell.angle_beta   90.00
_cell.angle_gamma   90.00
#
_symmetry.space_group_name_H-M   'P 1'
#
loop_
_entity.id
_entity.type
_entity.pdbx_description
1 polymer ?
#
loop_
_entity_poly.entity_id
_entity_poly.type
_entity_poly.pdbx_seq_one_letter_code
_entity_poly.pdbx_strand_id
1 'polypeptide(L)'
;MNIGELLMAAVVFFSIITFVKILSSHFLKRKIIKTGHFDRAEILDQNAEIEVKKQVQYDQYPALKWGLVAFFGGLGFIVLELLGTEYPQFTEYRSAMPYGIFFVFTSLGFLLYYVIMSKKAKE
;
A
#
# COMPACT_ATOMS: atom_id res chain seq x y z
N MET A 1 -22.04 -22.01 -15.34
CA MET A 1 -20.84 -21.19 -15.10
C MET A 1 -20.88 -20.76 -13.65
N ASN A 2 -19.86 -21.12 -12.87
CA ASN A 2 -19.87 -20.83 -11.44
C ASN A 2 -19.64 -19.33 -11.22
N ILE A 3 -20.34 -18.72 -10.25
CA ILE A 3 -20.20 -17.30 -9.93
C ILE A 3 -18.74 -16.93 -9.60
N GLY A 4 -17.99 -17.87 -8.99
CA GLY A 4 -16.57 -17.70 -8.68
C GLY A 4 -15.67 -17.58 -9.92
N GLU A 5 -15.96 -18.32 -11.00
CA GLU A 5 -15.21 -18.23 -12.27
C GLU A 5 -15.44 -16.87 -12.93
N LEU A 6 -16.67 -16.36 -12.85
CA LEU A 6 -17.07 -15.07 -13.41
C LEU A 6 -16.41 -13.91 -12.65
N LEU A 7 -16.35 -13.99 -11.33
CA LEU A 7 -15.65 -13.01 -10.49
C LEU A 7 -14.13 -13.04 -10.71
N MET A 8 -13.53 -14.22 -10.83
CA MET A 8 -12.10 -14.35 -11.13
C MET A 8 -11.76 -13.68 -12.47
N ALA A 9 -12.53 -13.97 -13.51
CA ALA A 9 -12.33 -13.37 -14.83
C ALA A 9 -12.49 -11.84 -14.78
N ALA A 10 -13.48 -11.34 -14.05
CA ALA A 10 -13.72 -9.90 -13.89
C ALA A 10 -12.56 -9.19 -13.19
N VAL A 11 -12.01 -9.76 -12.10
CA VAL A 11 -10.88 -9.19 -11.36
C VAL A 11 -9.61 -9.17 -12.21
N VAL A 12 -9.34 -10.23 -12.96
CA VAL A 12 -8.18 -10.31 -13.86
C VAL A 12 -8.30 -9.29 -14.99
N PHE A 13 -9.46 -9.18 -15.64
CA PHE A 13 -9.67 -8.16 -16.68
C PHE A 13 -9.55 -6.74 -16.13
N PHE A 14 -10.13 -6.49 -14.95
CA PHE A 14 -10.09 -5.19 -14.32
C PHE A 14 -8.66 -4.76 -13.96
N SER A 15 -7.83 -5.69 -13.46
CA SER A 15 -6.43 -5.42 -13.12
C SER A 15 -5.60 -5.10 -14.38
N ILE A 16 -5.80 -5.84 -15.47
CA ILE A 16 -5.13 -5.59 -16.75
C ILE A 16 -5.52 -4.22 -17.31
N ILE A 17 -6.82 -3.89 -17.35
CA ILE A 17 -7.29 -2.59 -17.86
C ILE A 17 -6.71 -1.43 -17.03
N THR A 18 -6.73 -1.56 -15.70
CA THR A 18 -6.19 -0.54 -14.79
C THR A 18 -4.68 -0.39 -14.96
N PHE A 19 -3.96 -1.50 -15.09
CA PHE A 19 -2.52 -1.50 -15.33
C PHE A 19 -2.17 -0.80 -16.66
N VAL A 20 -2.89 -1.12 -17.74
CA VAL A 20 -2.70 -0.49 -19.06
C VAL A 20 -3.02 1.01 -19.01
N LYS A 21 -4.08 1.41 -18.30
CA LYS A 21 -4.41 2.84 -18.11
C LYS A 21 -3.29 3.60 -17.40
N ILE A 22 -2.75 3.03 -16.32
CA ILE A 22 -1.64 3.61 -15.56
C ILE A 22 -0.41 3.75 -16.47
N LEU A 23 -0.03 2.68 -17.17
CA LEU A 23 1.14 2.68 -18.04
C LEU A 23 0.98 3.67 -19.19
N SER A 24 -0.19 3.70 -19.82
CA SER A 24 -0.52 4.64 -20.90
C SER A 24 -0.44 6.09 -20.43
N SER A 25 -1.00 6.41 -19.27
CA SER A 25 -0.93 7.76 -18.69
C SER A 25 0.52 8.20 -18.43
N HIS A 26 1.37 7.29 -17.96
CA HIS A 26 2.78 7.57 -17.70
C HIS A 26 3.57 7.79 -18.99
N PHE A 27 3.34 6.96 -20.01
CA PHE A 27 3.96 7.14 -21.33
C PHE A 27 3.48 8.42 -22.04
N LEU A 28 2.20 8.76 -21.88
CA LEU A 28 1.62 9.96 -22.48
C LEU A 28 2.20 11.22 -21.84
N LYS A 29 2.28 11.26 -20.50
CA LYS A 29 2.97 12.34 -19.77
C LYS A 29 4.43 12.49 -20.22
N ARG A 30 5.17 11.38 -20.34
CA ARG A 30 6.56 11.38 -20.82
C ARG A 30 6.69 11.88 -22.26
N LYS A 31 5.72 11.57 -23.13
CA LYS A 31 5.73 12.01 -24.54
C LYS A 31 5.37 13.50 -24.66
N ILE A 32 4.38 13.99 -23.92
CA ILE A 32 3.96 15.41 -23.91
C ILE A 32 5.12 16.32 -23.48
N ILE A 33 5.84 15.94 -22.40
CA ILE A 33 7.02 16.67 -21.90
C ILE A 33 8.13 16.73 -22.97
N LYS A 34 8.32 15.65 -23.74
CA LYS A 34 9.33 15.61 -24.82
C LYS A 34 8.92 16.41 -26.06
N THR A 35 7.63 16.61 -26.29
CA THR A 35 7.11 17.33 -27.47
C THR A 35 6.90 18.83 -27.26
N GLY A 36 7.21 19.37 -26.08
CA GLY A 36 7.26 20.83 -25.84
C GLY A 36 5.94 21.58 -26.01
N HIS A 37 4.80 20.89 -26.05
CA HIS A 37 3.46 21.49 -26.18
C HIS A 37 2.89 21.85 -24.80
N PHE A 38 3.47 22.85 -24.15
CA PHE A 38 3.03 23.32 -22.83
C PHE A 38 1.66 24.03 -22.87
N ASP A 39 1.24 24.56 -24.02
CA ASP A 39 -0.05 25.25 -24.19
C ASP A 39 -1.29 24.35 -24.12
N ARG A 40 -1.12 23.01 -24.10
CA ARG A 40 -2.22 22.06 -23.88
C ARG A 40 -2.09 21.25 -22.59
N ALA A 41 -1.18 21.66 -21.69
CA ALA A 41 -1.01 21.03 -20.39
C ALA A 41 -1.90 21.65 -19.30
N GLU A 42 -2.60 22.76 -19.58
CA GLU A 42 -3.50 23.40 -18.62
C GLU A 42 -4.74 22.55 -18.28
N ILE A 43 -5.19 21.71 -19.22
CA ILE A 43 -6.27 20.73 -19.02
C ILE A 43 -5.84 19.50 -18.19
N LEU A 44 -4.54 19.34 -17.91
CA LEU A 44 -4.03 18.27 -17.04
C LEU A 44 -3.72 18.75 -15.63
N ASP A 45 -3.51 20.06 -15.42
CA ASP A 45 -3.07 20.61 -14.14
C ASP A 45 -4.19 21.08 -13.22
N GLN A 46 -5.32 21.61 -13.72
CA GLN A 46 -6.30 22.23 -12.82
C GLN A 46 -6.95 21.25 -11.82
N ASN A 47 -7.09 19.97 -12.18
CA ASN A 47 -7.56 18.93 -11.26
C ASN A 47 -6.40 18.19 -10.57
N ALA A 48 -5.23 18.11 -11.21
CA ALA A 48 -4.06 17.46 -10.65
C ALA A 48 -3.41 18.31 -9.55
N GLU A 49 -3.32 19.62 -9.68
CA GLU A 49 -2.68 20.49 -8.69
C GLU A 49 -3.43 20.51 -7.34
N ILE A 50 -4.77 20.43 -7.38
CA ILE A 50 -5.61 20.40 -6.19
C ILE A 50 -5.49 19.05 -5.47
N GLU A 51 -5.45 17.94 -6.21
CA GLU A 51 -5.25 16.59 -5.65
C GLU A 51 -3.80 16.35 -5.21
N VAL A 52 -2.82 16.85 -5.97
CA VAL A 52 -1.39 16.73 -5.68
C VAL A 52 -1.00 17.59 -4.49
N LYS A 53 -1.49 18.83 -4.34
CA LYS A 53 -1.23 19.61 -3.11
C LYS A 53 -1.79 18.93 -1.86
N LYS A 54 -2.95 18.27 -1.97
CA LYS A 54 -3.57 17.54 -0.86
C LYS A 54 -2.85 16.22 -0.55
N GLN A 55 -2.31 15.53 -1.56
CA GLN A 55 -1.51 14.31 -1.39
C GLN A 55 -0.08 14.59 -0.93
N VAL A 56 0.57 15.65 -1.41
CA VAL A 56 1.96 16.01 -1.06
C VAL A 56 2.09 16.42 0.41
N GLN A 57 1.03 17.00 1.00
CA GLN A 57 1.00 17.25 2.45
C GLN A 57 0.82 15.97 3.28
N TYR A 58 0.18 14.93 2.74
CA TYR A 58 -0.14 13.70 3.47
C TYR A 58 0.88 12.56 3.26
N ASP A 59 1.59 12.55 2.12
CA ASP A 59 2.50 11.46 1.72
C ASP A 59 3.95 11.96 1.68
N GLN A 60 4.39 12.73 2.68
CA GLN A 60 5.78 13.19 2.76
C GLN A 60 6.79 12.03 2.93
N TYR A 61 6.35 10.85 3.40
CA TYR A 61 7.23 9.68 3.57
C TYR A 61 6.51 8.33 3.33
N PRO A 62 6.11 8.00 2.08
CA PRO A 62 5.51 6.71 1.76
C PRO A 62 6.45 5.54 2.04
N ALA A 63 7.77 5.74 2.02
CA ALA A 63 8.73 4.70 2.39
C ALA A 63 8.74 4.42 3.90
N LEU A 64 8.47 5.44 4.73
CA LEU A 64 8.52 5.33 6.19
C LEU A 64 7.36 4.48 6.74
N LYS A 65 6.18 4.53 6.10
CA LYS A 65 5.05 3.66 6.46
C LYS A 65 5.37 2.18 6.23
N TRP A 66 5.93 1.85 5.06
CA TRP A 66 6.27 0.46 4.72
C TRP A 66 7.45 -0.05 5.53
N GLY A 67 8.45 0.80 5.83
CA GLY A 67 9.56 0.45 6.71
C GLY A 67 9.09 0.08 8.12
N LEU A 68 8.19 0.88 8.71
CA LEU A 68 7.68 0.63 10.05
C LEU A 68 6.80 -0.63 10.10
N VAL A 69 5.93 -0.82 9.11
CA VAL A 69 5.08 -2.02 9.00
C VAL A 69 5.94 -3.27 8.80
N ALA A 70 6.95 -3.24 7.94
CA ALA A 70 7.86 -4.36 7.72
C ALA A 70 8.70 -4.67 8.97
N PHE A 71 9.13 -3.64 9.72
CA PHE A 71 9.86 -3.81 10.98
C PHE A 71 9.01 -4.54 12.02
N PHE A 72 7.78 -4.09 12.25
CA PHE A 72 6.90 -4.73 13.22
C PHE A 72 6.39 -6.10 12.75
N GLY A 73 6.11 -6.27 11.45
CA GLY A 73 5.77 -7.58 10.88
C GLY A 73 6.91 -8.58 11.04
N GLY A 74 8.16 -8.15 10.81
CA GLY A 74 9.36 -8.95 11.06
C GLY A 74 9.52 -9.33 12.54
N LEU A 75 9.29 -8.38 13.46
CA LEU A 75 9.23 -8.67 14.90
C LEU A 75 8.14 -9.70 15.24
N GLY A 76 6.97 -9.62 14.60
CA GLY A 76 5.91 -10.60 14.76
C GLY A 76 6.37 -12.01 14.39
N PHE A 77 7.10 -12.18 13.28
CA PHE A 77 7.68 -13.47 12.90
C PHE A 77 8.75 -13.96 13.88
N ILE A 78 9.65 -13.09 14.36
CA ILE A 78 10.65 -13.47 15.35
C ILE A 78 9.99 -13.98 16.63
N VAL A 79 8.94 -13.30 17.10
CA VAL A 79 8.17 -13.69 18.29
C VAL A 79 7.45 -15.02 18.06
N LEU A 80 6.90 -15.25 16.87
CA LEU A 80 6.28 -16.53 16.52
C LEU A 80 7.26 -17.69 16.57
N GLU A 81 8.47 -17.51 16.03
CA GLU A 81 9.52 -18.53 16.06
C GLU A 81 9.95 -18.84 17.50
N LEU A 82 10.10 -17.80 18.33
CA LEU A 82 10.48 -17.95 19.74
C LEU A 82 9.40 -18.72 20.53
N LEU A 83 8.13 -18.36 20.33
CA LEU A 83 6.99 -19.02 20.98
C LEU A 83 6.81 -20.45 20.48
N GLY A 84 7.05 -20.70 19.20
CA GLY A 84 6.97 -22.02 18.59
C GLY A 84 8.03 -23.00 19.10
N THR A 85 9.18 -22.49 19.54
CA THR A 85 10.26 -23.30 20.14
C THR A 85 9.83 -23.88 21.49
N GLU A 86 9.16 -23.08 22.32
CA GLU A 86 8.71 -23.48 23.67
C GLU A 86 7.36 -24.20 23.65
N TYR A 87 6.51 -23.89 22.67
CA TYR A 87 5.13 -24.38 22.61
C TYR A 87 4.74 -24.80 21.18
N PRO A 88 4.74 -26.11 20.87
CA PRO A 88 4.45 -26.60 19.52
C PRO A 88 3.01 -26.32 19.05
N GLN A 89 2.07 -26.06 19.97
CA GLN A 89 0.70 -25.63 19.66
C GLN A 89 0.61 -24.28 18.91
N PHE A 90 1.68 -23.46 18.96
CA PHE A 90 1.77 -22.19 18.24
C PHE A 90 2.31 -22.35 16.81
N THR A 91 2.78 -23.54 16.40
CA THR A 91 3.20 -23.80 15.02
C THR A 91 2.17 -24.61 14.24
N GLU A 92 1.11 -25.09 14.90
CA GLU A 92 0.04 -25.82 14.23
C GLU A 92 -0.79 -24.92 13.30
N TYR A 93 -0.90 -25.31 12.03
CA TYR A 93 -1.71 -24.64 11.01
C TYR A 93 -3.21 -24.55 11.35
N ARG A 94 -3.70 -25.40 12.25
CA ARG A 94 -5.09 -25.38 12.73
C ARG A 94 -5.34 -24.28 13.75
N SER A 95 -4.29 -23.72 14.34
CA SER A 95 -4.37 -22.68 15.34
C SER A 95 -4.47 -21.30 14.68
N ALA A 96 -5.46 -20.50 15.08
CA ALA A 96 -5.59 -19.11 14.62
C ALA A 96 -4.56 -18.17 15.28
N MET A 97 -3.85 -18.66 16.30
CA MET A 97 -2.93 -17.92 17.16
C MET A 97 -1.77 -17.26 16.40
N PRO A 98 -1.11 -17.93 15.43
CA PRO A 98 0.05 -17.35 14.76
C PRO A 98 -0.31 -16.15 13.90
N TYR A 99 -1.44 -16.27 13.19
CA TYR A 99 -2.02 -15.18 12.42
C TYR A 99 -2.40 -14.01 13.31
N GLY A 100 -3.02 -14.27 14.47
CA GLY A 100 -3.38 -13.25 15.43
C GLY A 100 -2.18 -12.44 15.91
N ILE A 101 -1.11 -13.11 16.33
CA ILE A 101 0.14 -12.45 16.76
C ILE A 101 0.71 -11.61 15.62
N PHE A 102 0.82 -12.16 14.42
CA PHE A 102 1.33 -11.42 13.26
C PHE A 102 0.52 -10.15 12.95
N PHE A 103 -0.82 -10.25 12.97
CA PHE A 103 -1.70 -9.10 12.73
C PHE A 103 -1.62 -8.04 13.83
N VAL A 104 -1.48 -8.45 15.10
CA VAL A 104 -1.30 -7.50 16.23
C VAL A 104 -0.02 -6.69 16.04
N PHE A 105 1.10 -7.37 15.75
CA PHE A 105 2.38 -6.69 15.52
C PHE A 105 2.29 -5.76 14.30
N THR A 106 1.75 -6.23 13.18
CA THR A 106 1.58 -5.42 11.96
C THR A 106 0.70 -4.19 12.22
N SER A 107 -0.41 -4.35 12.96
CA SER A 107 -1.30 -3.26 13.37
C SER A 107 -0.58 -2.22 14.23
N LEU A 108 0.29 -2.68 15.14
CA LEU A 108 1.10 -1.81 16.00
C LEU A 108 2.04 -0.92 15.18
N GLY A 109 2.61 -1.44 14.09
CA GLY A 109 3.37 -0.65 13.12
C GLY A 109 2.53 0.45 12.45
N PHE A 110 1.28 0.15 12.06
CA PHE A 110 0.37 1.16 11.50
C PHE A 110 -0.05 2.22 12.52
N LEU A 111 -0.35 1.82 13.76
CA LEU A 111 -0.70 2.73 14.86
C LEU A 111 0.45 3.68 15.19
N LEU A 112 1.68 3.17 15.27
CA LEU A 112 2.85 4.02 15.50
C LEU A 112 3.07 5.01 14.35
N TYR A 113 2.90 4.58 13.10
CA TYR A 113 2.97 5.50 11.96
C TYR A 113 1.93 6.62 12.08
N TYR A 114 0.69 6.26 12.43
CA TYR A 114 -0.39 7.23 12.62
C TYR A 114 -0.06 8.24 13.73
N VAL A 115 0.47 7.79 14.86
CA VAL A 115 0.86 8.69 15.97
C VAL A 115 2.00 9.61 15.55
N ILE A 116 3.03 9.10 14.85
CA ILE A 116 4.15 9.91 14.36
C ILE A 116 3.64 10.98 13.38
N MET A 117 2.77 10.59 12.44
CA MET A 117 2.22 11.51 11.45
C MET A 117 1.26 12.53 12.09
N SER A 118 0.44 12.10 13.05
CA SER A 118 -0.47 12.97 13.80
C SER A 118 0.27 14.03 14.62
N LYS A 119 1.45 13.71 15.16
CA LYS A 119 2.31 14.69 15.84
C LYS A 119 2.91 15.70 14.86
N LYS A 120 3.42 15.25 13.72
CA LYS A 120 3.98 16.13 12.68
C LYS A 120 2.94 17.06 12.04
N ALA A 121 1.68 16.64 11.98
CA ALA A 121 0.59 17.47 11.42
C ALA A 121 0.11 18.57 12.38
N LYS A 122 0.53 18.54 13.66
CA LYS A 122 0.11 19.48 14.69
C LYS A 122 1.17 20.56 15.00
N GLU A 123 2.40 20.35 14.56
CA GLU A 123 3.47 21.36 14.47
C GLU A 123 3.34 22.16 13.16
#